data_AF-A0A7L9IZW9-F1
#
_entry.id   AF-A0A7L9IZW9-F1
#
_cell.length_a   1.000
_cell.length_b   1.000
_cell.length_c   1.000
_cell.angle_alpha   90.00
_cell.angle_beta   90.00
_cell.angle_gamma   90.00
#
_symmetry.space_group_name_H-M   'P 1'
#
loop_
_entity.id
_entity.type
_entity.pdbx_description
1 polymer ?
#
loop_
_entity_poly.entity_id
_entity_poly.type
_entity_poly.pdbx_seq_one_letter_code
_entity_poly.pdbx_strand_id
1 'polypeptide(L)'
;MQRERRHNPYPWTWEPAAAALLGVLLTVWLMVHVSRAVANWLAGGGWTWPARGELLTSTFAVLGGDATAGLAATPFDHAGQGLLMTLLVLGQLAWIAAAIWALVVWWRRWGPGRIVGVATPAEARAVLGRRRLRADAAVIRPDLYGKKEEQR
;
A
#
# COMPACT_ATOMS: atom_id res chain seq x y z
N MET A 1 -27.92 -3.77 22.42
CA MET A 1 -28.58 -3.79 21.09
C MET A 1 -29.09 -2.43 20.60
N GLN A 2 -29.46 -1.46 21.46
CA GLN A 2 -29.96 -0.13 21.02
C GLN A 2 -28.87 0.92 20.70
N ARG A 3 -27.63 0.74 21.18
CA ARG A 3 -26.52 1.69 21.02
C ARG A 3 -25.93 1.73 19.60
N GLU A 4 -25.92 0.59 18.89
CA GLU A 4 -25.45 0.46 17.50
C GLU A 4 -26.35 1.19 16.49
N ARG A 5 -27.64 1.36 16.78
CA ARG A 5 -28.61 2.00 15.87
C ARG A 5 -28.52 3.52 15.83
N ARG A 6 -27.76 4.14 16.74
CA ARG A 6 -27.60 5.61 16.84
C ARG A 6 -26.26 6.12 16.30
N HIS A 7 -25.48 5.25 15.65
CA HIS A 7 -24.33 5.72 14.90
C HIS A 7 -24.80 6.04 13.49
N ASN A 8 -25.01 7.33 13.21
CA ASN A 8 -25.14 7.79 11.84
C ASN A 8 -23.71 7.73 11.25
N PRO A 9 -23.38 6.78 10.36
CA PRO A 9 -22.06 6.75 9.75
C PRO A 9 -21.86 8.09 9.01
N TYR A 10 -20.72 8.73 9.22
CA TYR A 10 -20.37 9.89 8.39
C TYR A 10 -20.45 9.44 6.93
N PRO A 11 -21.16 10.17 6.04
CA PRO A 11 -21.33 9.76 4.66
C PRO A 11 -20.00 9.99 3.92
N TRP A 12 -19.08 9.04 4.06
CA TRP A 12 -17.83 9.00 3.30
C TRP A 12 -18.21 8.84 1.83
N THR A 13 -18.14 9.94 1.08
CA THR A 13 -18.38 9.94 -0.37
C THR A 13 -17.08 9.63 -1.09
N TRP A 14 -16.34 10.65 -1.51
CA TRP A 14 -15.11 10.52 -2.31
C TRP A 14 -13.86 11.01 -1.58
N GLU A 15 -14.02 11.76 -0.48
CA GLU A 15 -12.94 12.34 0.33
C GLU A 15 -11.79 11.36 0.66
N PRO A 16 -12.06 10.10 1.04
CA PRO A 16 -11.00 9.16 1.43
C PRO A 16 -10.18 8.69 0.24
N ALA A 17 -10.86 8.46 -0.89
CA ALA A 17 -10.23 8.08 -2.14
C ALA A 17 -9.37 9.24 -2.66
N ALA A 18 -9.85 10.49 -2.55
CA ALA A 18 -9.07 11.66 -2.91
C ALA A 18 -7.87 11.88 -1.98
N ALA A 19 -8.03 11.72 -0.66
CA ALA A 19 -6.91 11.81 0.28
C ALA A 19 -5.85 10.73 0.01
N ALA A 20 -6.27 9.50 -0.29
CA ALA A 20 -5.36 8.43 -0.69
C ALA A 20 -4.64 8.75 -2.00
N LEU A 21 -5.35 9.23 -3.02
CA LEU A 21 -4.75 9.65 -4.29
C LEU A 21 -3.74 10.77 -4.08
N LEU A 22 -4.09 11.80 -3.32
CA LEU A 22 -3.20 12.91 -3.00
C LEU A 22 -1.94 12.43 -2.27
N GLY A 23 -2.08 11.52 -1.30
CA GLY A 23 -0.95 10.92 -0.60
C GLY A 23 -0.03 10.13 -1.54
N VAL A 24 -0.59 9.37 -2.47
CA VAL A 24 0.18 8.65 -3.50
C VAL A 24 0.94 9.63 -4.40
N LEU A 25 0.28 10.68 -4.90
CA LEU A 25 0.90 11.69 -5.76
C LEU A 25 2.01 12.45 -5.03
N LEU A 26 1.77 12.84 -3.77
CA LEU A 26 2.78 13.50 -2.94
C LEU A 26 4.00 12.61 -2.73
N THR A 27 3.79 11.32 -2.48
CA THR A 27 4.88 10.36 -2.27
C THR A 27 5.68 10.14 -3.55
N VAL A 28 5.00 9.99 -4.69
CA VAL A 28 5.63 9.91 -6.02
C VAL A 28 6.49 11.14 -6.29
N TRP A 29 5.96 12.33 -6.00
CA TRP A 29 6.70 13.57 -6.19
C TRP A 29 7.93 13.67 -5.27
N LEU A 30 7.80 13.32 -3.99
CA LEU A 30 8.93 13.30 -3.06
C LEU A 30 9.99 12.27 -3.44
N MET A 31 9.57 11.12 -4.00
CA MET A 31 10.51 10.08 -4.45
C MET A 31 11.42 10.53 -5.58
N VAL A 32 11.00 11.48 -6.43
CA VAL A 32 11.89 12.10 -7.42
C VAL A 32 13.14 12.69 -6.73
N HIS A 33 12.93 13.42 -5.64
CA HIS A 33 14.01 14.06 -4.89
C HIS A 33 14.81 13.08 -4.02
N VAL A 34 14.16 12.05 -3.49
CA VAL A 34 14.86 10.96 -2.78
C VAL A 34 15.76 10.18 -3.73
N SER A 35 15.28 9.79 -4.91
CA SER A 35 16.10 9.11 -5.93
C SER A 35 17.28 9.97 -6.37
N ARG A 36 17.09 11.30 -6.53
CA ARG A 36 18.18 12.24 -6.80
C ARG A 36 19.20 12.30 -5.67
N ALA A 37 18.74 12.39 -4.42
CA ALA A 37 19.62 12.42 -3.24
C ALA A 37 20.46 11.14 -3.14
N VAL A 38 19.83 9.97 -3.34
CA VAL A 38 20.51 8.67 -3.35
C VAL A 38 21.49 8.58 -4.52
N ALA A 39 21.12 9.03 -5.71
CA ALA A 39 22.00 9.03 -6.87
C ALA A 39 23.28 9.82 -6.61
N ASN A 40 23.15 11.06 -6.12
CA ASN A 40 24.31 11.89 -5.78
C ASN A 40 25.14 11.29 -4.65
N TRP A 41 24.50 10.67 -3.66
CA TRP A 41 25.22 9.99 -2.58
C TRP A 41 26.08 8.83 -3.11
N LEU A 42 25.53 7.99 -3.99
CA LEU A 42 26.27 6.90 -4.63
C LEU A 42 27.36 7.38 -5.59
N ALA A 43 27.20 8.57 -6.18
CA ALA A 43 28.20 9.19 -7.02
C ALA A 43 29.33 9.89 -6.24
N GLY A 44 29.27 9.94 -4.91
CA GLY A 44 30.28 10.60 -4.06
C GLY A 44 29.94 12.05 -3.70
N GLY A 45 28.86 12.62 -4.24
CA GLY A 45 28.39 13.98 -3.95
C GLY A 45 27.77 14.20 -2.58
N GLY A 46 27.68 13.13 -1.77
CA GLY A 46 27.07 13.17 -0.44
C GLY A 46 25.54 13.24 -0.47
N TRP A 47 24.95 13.30 0.72
CA TRP A 47 23.50 13.45 0.87
C TRP A 47 23.10 14.89 0.58
N THR A 48 22.28 15.10 -0.46
CA THR A 48 21.86 16.43 -0.90
C THR A 48 20.35 16.52 -0.94
N TRP A 49 19.78 17.64 -0.47
CA TRP A 49 18.35 17.90 -0.51
C TRP A 49 18.07 19.26 -1.18
N PRO A 50 16.98 19.42 -1.95
CA PRO A 50 16.67 20.70 -2.58
C PRO A 50 16.45 21.82 -1.55
N ALA A 51 16.76 23.06 -1.93
CA ALA A 51 16.44 24.22 -1.12
C ALA A 51 14.91 24.32 -0.89
N ARG A 52 14.49 24.90 0.24
CA ARG A 52 13.07 24.90 0.68
C ARG A 52 12.08 25.46 -0.36
N GLY A 53 12.52 26.38 -1.22
CA GLY A 53 11.71 26.95 -2.31
C GLY A 53 11.86 26.23 -3.65
N GLU A 54 12.85 25.36 -3.80
CA GLU A 54 13.21 24.75 -5.09
C GLU A 54 12.62 23.36 -5.29
N LEU A 55 11.95 22.79 -4.28
CA LEU A 55 11.39 21.43 -4.38
C LEU A 55 10.45 21.27 -5.58
N LEU A 56 9.60 22.26 -5.84
CA LEU A 56 8.57 22.16 -6.88
C LEU A 56 9.15 22.54 -8.25
N THR A 57 9.89 23.64 -8.33
CA THR A 57 10.53 24.16 -9.55
C THR A 57 11.59 23.23 -10.12
N SER A 58 12.40 22.59 -9.27
CA SER A 58 13.47 21.69 -9.72
C SER A 58 12.98 20.32 -10.20
N THR A 59 11.72 19.95 -9.91
CA THR A 59 11.18 18.61 -10.19
C THR A 59 11.32 18.22 -11.66
N PHE A 60 10.93 19.11 -12.59
CA PHE A 60 10.98 18.81 -14.01
C PHE A 60 12.40 18.73 -14.56
N ALA A 61 13.34 19.50 -14.00
CA ALA A 61 14.76 19.41 -14.36
C ALA A 61 15.36 18.08 -13.89
N VAL A 62 15.01 17.62 -12.69
CA VAL A 62 15.42 16.29 -12.19
C VAL A 62 14.85 15.16 -13.06
N LEU A 63 13.57 15.27 -13.45
CA LEU A 63 12.95 14.34 -14.41
C LEU A 63 13.59 14.41 -15.80
N GLY A 64 14.19 15.55 -16.15
CA GLY A 64 14.97 15.74 -17.37
C GLY A 64 16.40 15.18 -17.31
N GLY A 65 16.89 14.81 -16.12
CA GLY A 65 18.23 14.24 -15.95
C GLY A 65 19.22 15.10 -15.17
N ASP A 66 18.81 16.27 -14.71
CA ASP A 66 19.68 17.15 -13.93
C ASP A 66 19.70 16.73 -12.45
N ALA A 67 20.79 16.08 -12.03
CA ALA A 67 20.98 15.64 -10.66
C ALA A 67 21.29 16.78 -9.67
N THR A 68 21.58 17.98 -10.18
CA THR A 68 22.01 19.15 -9.43
C THR A 68 20.90 20.20 -9.26
N ALA A 69 19.80 20.05 -9.99
CA ALA A 69 18.68 20.97 -9.97
C ALA A 69 18.16 21.23 -8.55
N GLY A 70 17.96 22.52 -8.23
CA GLY A 70 17.40 22.98 -6.96
C GLY A 70 18.33 22.86 -5.75
N LEU A 71 19.60 22.47 -5.94
CA LEU A 71 20.59 22.48 -4.88
C LEU A 71 21.15 23.89 -4.65
N ALA A 72 21.34 24.25 -3.38
CA ALA A 72 21.93 25.53 -2.99
C ALA A 72 23.42 25.63 -3.37
N ALA A 73 24.11 24.50 -3.43
CA ALA A 73 25.48 24.39 -3.90
C ALA A 73 25.62 23.09 -4.70
N THR A 74 26.26 23.17 -5.86
CA THR A 74 26.53 22.00 -6.69
C THR A 74 27.67 21.19 -6.07
N PRO A 75 27.47 19.90 -5.76
CA PRO A 75 28.54 19.03 -5.29
C PRO A 75 29.63 18.87 -6.35
N PHE A 76 30.87 18.62 -5.90
CA PHE A 76 32.00 18.37 -6.80
C PHE A 76 31.75 17.12 -7.66
N ASP A 77 31.40 16.00 -7.01
CA ASP A 77 30.94 14.79 -7.67
C ASP A 77 29.40 14.73 -7.65
N HIS A 78 28.77 14.40 -8.78
CA HIS A 78 27.32 14.25 -8.87
C HIS A 78 26.96 13.12 -9.82
N ALA A 79 25.73 12.62 -9.69
CA ALA A 79 25.29 11.51 -10.52
C ALA A 79 25.16 11.94 -11.99
N GLY A 80 25.71 11.12 -12.88
CA GLY A 80 25.36 11.20 -14.30
C GLY A 80 23.89 10.85 -14.54
N GLN A 81 23.33 11.37 -15.62
CA GLN A 81 21.92 11.19 -16.00
C GLN A 81 21.47 9.72 -16.00
N GLY A 82 22.32 8.80 -16.47
CA GLY A 82 21.99 7.36 -16.50
C GLY A 82 21.70 6.80 -15.11
N LEU A 83 22.59 7.03 -14.13
CA LEU A 83 22.42 6.57 -12.76
C LEU A 83 21.18 7.19 -12.11
N LEU A 84 20.98 8.50 -12.30
CA LEU A 84 19.80 9.20 -11.80
C LEU A 84 18.51 8.57 -12.34
N MET A 85 18.41 8.40 -13.66
CA MET A 85 17.21 7.84 -14.29
C MET A 85 16.94 6.41 -13.86
N THR A 86 17.98 5.58 -13.74
CA THR A 86 17.84 4.22 -13.23
C THR A 86 17.28 4.20 -11.81
N LEU A 87 17.84 5.00 -10.89
CA LEU A 87 17.36 5.06 -9.50
C LEU A 87 15.99 5.69 -9.36
N LEU A 88 15.66 6.64 -10.24
CA LEU A 88 14.32 7.23 -10.31
C LEU A 88 13.30 6.18 -10.71
N VAL A 89 13.53 5.47 -11.82
CA VAL A 89 12.62 4.41 -12.30
C VAL A 89 12.51 3.28 -11.27
N LEU A 90 13.62 2.80 -10.73
CA LEU A 90 13.62 1.73 -9.72
C LEU A 90 12.89 2.16 -8.44
N GLY A 91 13.14 3.38 -7.95
CA GLY A 91 12.46 3.91 -6.76
C GLY A 91 10.95 3.99 -6.96
N GLN A 92 10.51 4.47 -8.13
CA GLN A 92 9.09 4.57 -8.46
C GLN A 92 8.43 3.20 -8.61
N LEU A 93 9.08 2.25 -9.28
CA LEU A 93 8.58 0.88 -9.40
C LEU A 93 8.48 0.20 -8.03
N ALA A 94 9.48 0.39 -7.16
CA ALA A 94 9.45 -0.13 -5.80
C ALA A 94 8.29 0.47 -4.98
N TRP A 95 8.06 1.78 -5.09
CA TRP A 95 6.93 2.44 -4.45
C TRP A 95 5.58 1.90 -4.96
N ILE A 96 5.40 1.78 -6.28
CA ILE A 96 4.18 1.23 -6.87
C ILE A 96 3.94 -0.20 -6.38
N ALA A 97 4.98 -1.04 -6.37
CA ALA A 97 4.88 -2.41 -5.87
C ALA A 97 4.47 -2.44 -4.38
N ALA A 98 5.07 -1.58 -3.55
CA ALA A 98 4.73 -1.44 -2.14
C ALA A 98 3.28 -0.95 -1.93
N ALA A 99 2.83 0.03 -2.72
CA ALA A 99 1.48 0.57 -2.66
C ALA A 99 0.43 -0.48 -3.05
N ILE A 100 0.67 -1.24 -4.13
CA ILE A 100 -0.20 -2.36 -4.54
C ILE A 100 -0.23 -3.42 -3.45
N TRP A 101 0.92 -3.81 -2.91
CA TRP A 101 0.99 -4.78 -1.83
C TRP A 101 0.21 -4.32 -0.59
N ALA A 102 0.39 -3.08 -0.17
CA ALA A 102 -0.33 -2.48 0.95
C ALA A 102 -1.85 -2.46 0.70
N LEU A 103 -2.28 -2.11 -0.51
CA LEU A 103 -3.68 -2.15 -0.92
C LEU A 103 -4.25 -3.57 -0.87
N VAL A 104 -3.50 -4.58 -1.34
CA VAL A 104 -3.92 -5.99 -1.29
C VAL A 104 -4.04 -6.46 0.16
N VAL A 105 -3.07 -6.15 1.01
CA VAL A 105 -3.12 -6.47 2.44
C VAL A 105 -4.32 -5.79 3.10
N TRP A 106 -4.54 -4.50 2.81
CA TRP A 106 -5.68 -3.75 3.31
C TRP A 106 -7.00 -4.37 2.84
N TRP A 107 -7.15 -4.69 1.56
CA TRP A 107 -8.36 -5.29 1.01
C TRP A 107 -8.65 -6.67 1.57
N ARG A 108 -7.63 -7.52 1.71
CA ARG A 108 -7.78 -8.83 2.36
C ARG A 108 -8.13 -8.70 3.84
N ARG A 109 -7.60 -7.68 4.50
CA ARG A 109 -7.84 -7.47 5.91
C ARG A 109 -9.19 -6.80 6.14
N TRP A 110 -9.64 -5.78 5.43
CA TRP A 110 -10.86 -5.01 5.76
C TRP A 110 -11.87 -4.89 4.61
N GLY A 111 -11.66 -5.59 3.49
CA GLY A 111 -12.54 -5.51 2.33
C GLY A 111 -13.93 -6.12 2.55
N PRO A 112 -14.89 -5.79 1.68
CA PRO A 112 -16.31 -6.15 1.80
C PRO A 112 -16.60 -7.66 1.77
N GLY A 113 -15.66 -8.48 1.27
CA GLY A 113 -15.74 -9.95 1.30
C GLY A 113 -15.28 -10.57 2.62
N ARG A 114 -14.89 -9.77 3.63
CA ARG A 114 -14.50 -10.30 4.94
C ARG A 114 -15.75 -10.88 5.60
N ILE A 115 -15.74 -12.17 5.88
CA ILE A 115 -16.78 -12.81 6.71
C ILE A 115 -16.61 -12.28 8.15
N VAL A 116 -17.35 -11.24 8.50
CA VAL A 116 -17.42 -10.68 9.85
C VAL A 116 -18.54 -11.40 10.60
N GLY A 117 -18.28 -11.83 11.84
CA GLY A 117 -19.31 -12.44 12.70
C GLY A 117 -19.45 -13.97 12.61
N VAL A 118 -18.55 -14.67 11.91
CA VAL A 118 -18.42 -16.12 12.06
C VAL A 118 -17.65 -16.44 13.34
N ALA A 119 -18.24 -17.29 14.18
CA ALA A 119 -17.55 -17.82 15.35
C ALA A 119 -16.24 -18.48 14.91
N THR A 120 -15.14 -18.16 15.59
CA THR A 120 -13.88 -18.85 15.38
C THR A 120 -14.06 -20.35 15.66
N PRO A 121 -13.22 -21.25 15.11
CA PRO A 121 -13.32 -22.68 15.42
C PRO A 121 -13.23 -23.00 16.92
N ALA A 122 -12.55 -22.14 17.69
CA ALA A 122 -12.48 -22.24 19.14
C ALA A 122 -13.81 -21.85 19.81
N GLU A 123 -14.42 -20.73 19.40
CA GLU A 123 -15.73 -20.29 19.91
C GLU A 123 -16.84 -21.25 19.50
N ALA A 124 -16.85 -21.72 18.25
CA ALA A 124 -17.80 -22.73 17.78
C ALA A 124 -17.66 -24.04 18.59
N ARG A 125 -16.42 -24.43 18.93
CA ARG A 125 -16.17 -25.60 19.79
C ARG A 125 -16.58 -25.36 21.24
N ALA A 126 -16.42 -24.15 21.78
CA ALA A 126 -16.85 -23.81 23.13
C ALA A 126 -18.38 -23.81 23.25
N VAL A 127 -19.09 -23.32 22.23
CA VAL A 127 -20.55 -23.24 22.23
C VAL A 127 -21.22 -24.58 21.86
N LEU A 128 -20.72 -25.29 20.84
CA LEU A 128 -21.36 -26.51 20.33
C LEU A 128 -20.72 -27.81 20.85
N GLY A 129 -19.48 -27.76 21.34
CA GLY A 129 -18.72 -28.94 21.72
C GLY A 129 -18.18 -29.75 20.52
N ARG A 130 -17.11 -30.53 20.75
CA ARG A 130 -16.48 -31.35 19.68
C ARG A 130 -17.42 -32.38 19.05
N ARG A 131 -18.32 -32.97 19.83
CA ARG A 131 -19.16 -34.08 19.38
C ARG A 131 -20.23 -33.62 18.40
N ARG A 132 -20.90 -32.50 18.71
CA ARG A 132 -21.94 -31.89 17.87
C ARG A 132 -21.37 -31.31 16.58
N LEU A 133 -20.21 -30.64 16.65
CA LEU A 133 -19.49 -30.18 15.46
C LEU A 133 -19.15 -31.30 14.46
N ARG A 134 -18.86 -32.52 14.95
CA ARG A 134 -18.59 -33.67 14.09
C ARG A 134 -19.87 -34.30 13.53
N ALA A 135 -20.92 -34.36 14.33
CA ALA A 135 -22.22 -34.88 13.89
C ALA A 135 -22.79 -34.03 12.74
N ASP A 136 -22.66 -32.71 12.85
CA ASP A 136 -23.21 -31.75 11.87
C ASP A 136 -22.20 -31.36 10.78
N ALA A 137 -21.06 -32.07 10.67
CA ALA A 137 -19.96 -31.70 9.77
C ALA A 137 -20.39 -31.63 8.29
N ALA A 138 -21.34 -32.49 7.86
CA ALA A 138 -21.92 -32.48 6.51
C ALA A 138 -22.77 -31.23 6.23
N VAL A 139 -23.37 -30.63 7.25
CA VAL A 139 -24.15 -29.38 7.13
C VAL A 139 -23.24 -28.16 7.17
N ILE A 140 -22.18 -28.19 7.98
CA ILE A 140 -21.24 -27.07 8.16
C ILE A 140 -20.27 -26.94 6.97
N ARG A 141 -19.78 -28.07 6.44
CA ARG A 141 -18.84 -28.14 5.31
C ARG A 141 -19.31 -29.18 4.29
N PRO A 142 -20.44 -28.91 3.58
CA PRO A 142 -20.94 -29.81 2.55
C PRO A 142 -19.94 -29.98 1.39
N ASP A 143 -19.04 -29.01 1.20
CA ASP A 143 -17.93 -29.08 0.25
C ASP A 143 -16.91 -30.19 0.56
N LEU A 144 -16.76 -30.56 1.84
CA LEU A 144 -15.84 -31.63 2.28
C LEU A 144 -16.54 -32.92 2.67
N TYR A 145 -17.73 -32.81 3.25
CA TYR A 145 -18.44 -33.94 3.88
C TYR A 145 -19.85 -34.16 3.30
N GLY A 146 -20.24 -33.38 2.28
CA GLY A 146 -21.46 -33.64 1.53
C GLY A 146 -21.36 -34.99 0.83
N LYS A 147 -22.47 -35.72 0.79
CA LYS A 147 -22.55 -36.91 -0.05
C LYS A 147 -22.36 -36.46 -1.51
N LYS A 148 -21.35 -37.02 -2.20
CA LYS A 148 -21.27 -36.92 -3.66
C LYS A 148 -22.59 -37.47 -4.19
N GLU A 149 -23.44 -36.60 -4.70
CA GLU A 149 -24.56 -37.02 -5.52
C GLU A 149 -23.95 -37.65 -6.78
N GLU A 150 -23.95 -38.97 -6.78
CA GLU A 150 -23.62 -39.81 -7.92
C GLU A 150 -24.68 -39.49 -9.00
N GLN A 151 -24.27 -38.65 -9.96
CA GLN A 151 -25.08 -38.26 -11.10
C GLN A 151 -25.53 -39.53 -11.85
N ARG A 152 -26.83 -39.79 -11.84
CA ARG A 152 -27.51 -40.75 -12.72
C ARG A 152 -28.23 -40.01 -13.83
#